data_AF-A0A5B8QWW9-F1
#
_entry.id   AF-A0A5B8QWW9-F1
#
_cell.length_a   1.000
_cell.length_b   1.000
_cell.length_c   1.000
_cell.angle_alpha   90.00
_cell.angle_beta   90.00
_cell.angle_gamma   90.00
#
_symmetry.space_group_name_H-M   'P 1'
#
loop_
_entity.id
_entity.type
_entity.pdbx_description
1 polymer ?
#
loop_
_entity_poly.entity_id
_entity_poly.type
_entity_poly.pdbx_seq_one_letter_code
_entity_poly.pdbx_strand_id
1 'polypeptide(L)'
;MPLPLLWLGSAAMGALLLADEREKRQQLERDRLLGKAPRQTTGSQAMVVAPSQWQKGFKQVSPQPGSIVCCYVFGVIEHTGIWLADDCLVELHGSGLIRAVSVKRFLAGRTGSQIYIACNHQHQPLIASDMVSRAERAIYQYREYDLFDNNCHRFVWSCLCGEEVAIKSFNELNQKLAGYFKQGIYWDEMRRVPEEIKM
;
A
#
# COMPACT_ATOMS: atom_id res chain seq x y z
N MET A 1 -9.72 -10.46 -45.59
CA MET A 1 -9.75 -10.59 -44.12
C MET A 1 -8.45 -10.03 -43.53
N PRO A 2 -8.39 -8.75 -43.14
CA PRO A 2 -7.15 -8.09 -42.71
C PRO A 2 -6.81 -8.32 -41.21
N LEU A 3 -7.37 -9.36 -40.60
CA LEU A 3 -7.24 -9.59 -39.16
C LEU A 3 -5.79 -9.79 -38.65
N PRO A 4 -4.84 -10.45 -39.34
CA PRO A 4 -3.54 -10.76 -38.72
C PRO A 4 -2.65 -9.53 -38.44
N LEU A 5 -2.75 -8.48 -39.26
CA LEU A 5 -1.87 -7.30 -39.16
C LEU A 5 -2.27 -6.36 -38.02
N LEU A 6 -3.57 -6.29 -37.69
CA LEU A 6 -4.07 -5.49 -36.57
C LEU A 6 -3.62 -6.05 -35.22
N TRP A 7 -3.55 -7.38 -35.07
CA TRP A 7 -3.07 -8.03 -33.85
C TRP A 7 -1.55 -7.88 -33.65
N LEU A 8 -0.77 -7.92 -34.74
CA LEU A 8 0.68 -7.68 -34.66
C LEU A 8 1.00 -6.24 -34.28
N GLY A 9 0.26 -5.26 -34.84
CA GLY A 9 0.40 -3.85 -34.49
C GLY A 9 0.04 -3.57 -33.03
N SER A 10 -1.06 -4.13 -32.52
CA SER A 10 -1.48 -3.96 -31.13
C SER A 10 -0.52 -4.62 -30.13
N ALA A 11 -0.02 -5.82 -30.44
CA ALA A 11 0.96 -6.51 -29.61
C ALA A 11 2.30 -5.74 -29.56
N ALA A 12 2.77 -5.20 -30.68
CA ALA A 12 4.00 -4.39 -30.72
C ALA A 12 3.87 -3.10 -29.91
N MET A 13 2.74 -2.39 -30.01
CA MET A 13 2.49 -1.21 -29.17
C MET A 13 2.41 -1.57 -27.69
N GLY A 14 1.74 -2.66 -27.33
CA GLY A 14 1.67 -3.14 -25.95
C GLY A 14 3.06 -3.47 -25.37
N ALA A 15 3.90 -4.14 -26.16
CA ALA A 15 5.28 -4.46 -25.76
C ALA A 15 6.14 -3.20 -25.55
N LEU A 16 5.99 -2.19 -26.42
CA LEU A 16 6.68 -0.91 -26.28
C LEU A 16 6.25 -0.16 -25.02
N LEU A 17 4.95 -0.09 -24.73
CA LEU A 17 4.44 0.54 -23.52
C LEU A 17 4.98 -0.14 -22.25
N LEU A 18 4.97 -1.47 -22.21
CA LEU A 18 5.53 -2.24 -21.09
C LEU A 18 7.04 -2.03 -20.93
N ALA A 19 7.79 -1.88 -22.03
CA ALA A 19 9.21 -1.60 -21.99
C ALA A 19 9.50 -0.20 -21.42
N ASP A 20 8.76 0.82 -21.86
CA ASP A 20 8.87 2.20 -21.36
C ASP A 20 8.53 2.30 -19.86
N GLU A 21 7.45 1.64 -19.41
CA GLU A 21 7.13 1.57 -17.97
C GLU A 21 8.25 0.93 -17.15
N ARG A 22 8.84 -0.16 -17.68
CA ARG A 22 9.93 -0.87 -17.00
C ARG A 22 11.19 0.00 -16.92
N GLU A 23 11.51 0.75 -17.97
CA GLU A 23 12.65 1.67 -17.99
C GLU A 23 12.46 2.82 -17.00
N LYS A 24 11.29 3.46 -16.98
CA LYS A 24 10.93 4.49 -16.00
C LYS A 24 11.10 3.99 -14.57
N ARG A 25 10.65 2.76 -14.29
CA ARG A 25 10.78 2.17 -12.96
C ARG A 25 12.22 1.84 -12.59
N GLN A 26 13.02 1.35 -13.54
CA GLN A 26 14.46 1.16 -13.33
C GLN A 26 15.18 2.48 -13.04
N GLN A 27 14.83 3.54 -13.76
CA GLN A 27 15.40 4.87 -13.52
C GLN A 27 15.05 5.40 -12.14
N LEU A 28 13.77 5.30 -11.74
CA LEU A 28 13.32 5.69 -10.40
C LEU A 28 14.12 4.96 -9.31
N GLU A 29 14.34 3.66 -9.47
CA GLU A 29 15.04 2.83 -8.49
C GLU A 29 16.54 3.15 -8.44
N ARG A 30 17.15 3.47 -9.59
CA ARG A 30 18.51 4.02 -9.62
C ARG A 30 18.59 5.35 -8.87
N ASP A 31 17.63 6.25 -9.05
CA ASP A 31 17.61 7.53 -8.35
C ASP A 31 17.43 7.35 -6.83
N ARG A 32 16.57 6.40 -6.40
CA ARG A 32 16.42 6.00 -4.99
C ARG A 32 17.72 5.46 -4.40
N LEU A 33 18.44 4.60 -5.14
CA LEU A 33 19.75 4.07 -4.74
C LEU A 33 20.81 5.17 -4.60
N LEU A 34 20.78 6.17 -5.46
CA LEU A 34 21.67 7.34 -5.40
C LEU A 34 21.25 8.35 -4.33
N GLY A 35 20.18 8.10 -3.57
CA GLY A 35 19.66 9.01 -2.55
C GLY A 35 19.11 10.32 -3.11
N LYS A 36 18.80 10.37 -4.41
CA LYS A 36 18.20 11.55 -5.02
C LYS A 36 16.75 11.62 -4.58
N ALA A 37 16.43 12.62 -3.77
CA ALA A 37 15.06 12.92 -3.45
C ALA A 37 14.30 13.28 -4.74
N PRO A 38 13.17 12.63 -5.04
CA PRO A 38 12.29 13.09 -6.12
C PRO A 38 11.88 14.55 -5.85
N ARG A 39 11.46 15.27 -6.90
CA ARG A 39 10.71 16.51 -6.69
C ARG A 39 9.50 16.20 -5.81
N GLN A 40 9.23 17.06 -4.82
CA GLN A 40 8.05 16.92 -3.97
C GLN A 40 6.81 16.72 -4.84
N THR A 41 6.14 15.58 -4.66
CA THR A 41 4.90 15.30 -5.37
C THR A 41 3.73 15.60 -4.43
N THR A 42 2.87 16.52 -4.85
CA THR A 42 1.66 16.91 -4.10
C THR A 42 0.41 16.68 -4.93
N GLY A 43 -0.74 16.55 -4.27
CA GLY A 43 -2.02 16.34 -4.97
C GLY A 43 -2.05 14.99 -5.70
N SER A 44 -2.57 14.97 -6.93
CA SER A 44 -2.77 13.73 -7.70
C SER A 44 -1.49 12.93 -8.00
N GLN A 45 -0.31 13.50 -7.78
CA GLN A 45 0.98 12.82 -7.94
C GLN A 45 1.58 12.31 -6.63
N ALA A 46 0.85 12.40 -5.51
CA ALA A 46 1.33 12.01 -4.18
C ALA A 46 1.83 10.56 -4.09
N MET A 47 1.21 9.63 -4.83
CA MET A 47 1.65 8.24 -4.92
C MET A 47 2.68 8.10 -6.05
N VAL A 48 3.96 8.04 -5.69
CA VAL A 48 5.07 7.95 -6.65
C VAL A 48 5.26 6.52 -7.15
N VAL A 49 5.10 5.54 -6.25
CA VAL A 49 5.08 4.12 -6.59
C VAL A 49 3.80 3.51 -6.05
N ALA A 50 2.94 3.05 -6.95
CA ALA A 50 1.74 2.30 -6.59
C ALA A 50 2.07 0.85 -6.20
N PRO A 51 1.23 0.21 -5.37
CA PRO A 51 1.31 -1.23 -5.15
C PRO A 51 1.18 -1.97 -6.50
N SER A 52 1.94 -3.04 -6.71
CA SER A 52 1.88 -3.75 -8.00
C SER A 52 2.19 -5.24 -7.88
N GLN A 53 1.17 -6.07 -8.16
CA GLN A 53 1.29 -7.53 -8.09
C GLN A 53 2.14 -8.12 -9.22
N TRP A 54 2.13 -7.46 -10.38
CA TRP A 54 2.79 -7.92 -11.60
C TRP A 54 4.27 -7.55 -11.64
N GLN A 55 4.66 -6.62 -10.78
CA GLN A 55 5.85 -5.83 -10.95
C GLN A 55 6.54 -5.80 -9.59
N LYS A 56 7.30 -6.87 -9.30
CA LYS A 56 8.04 -7.01 -8.03
C LYS A 56 8.92 -5.78 -7.78
N GLY A 57 8.92 -5.30 -6.54
CA GLY A 57 9.78 -4.21 -6.12
C GLY A 57 11.25 -4.63 -6.18
N PHE A 58 12.16 -3.66 -6.39
CA PHE A 58 13.61 -3.93 -6.36
C PHE A 58 14.09 -4.30 -4.96
N LYS A 59 13.42 -3.81 -3.93
CA LYS A 59 13.76 -4.01 -2.53
C LYS A 59 12.49 -4.34 -1.75
N GLN A 60 12.58 -5.42 -0.95
CA GLN A 60 11.55 -5.74 0.03
C GLN A 60 11.86 -5.07 1.37
N VAL A 61 10.82 -4.52 2.00
CA VAL A 61 10.90 -3.74 3.23
C VAL A 61 10.33 -4.54 4.40
N SER A 62 11.06 -4.61 5.51
CA SER A 62 10.51 -5.20 6.74
C SER A 62 9.58 -4.20 7.41
N PRO A 63 8.37 -4.62 7.85
CA PRO A 63 7.47 -3.73 8.56
C PRO A 63 8.03 -3.41 9.95
N GLN A 64 7.65 -2.23 10.43
CA GLN A 64 7.91 -1.74 11.79
C GLN A 64 6.57 -1.40 12.45
N PRO A 65 6.47 -1.40 13.80
CA PRO A 65 5.26 -0.94 14.49
C PRO A 65 4.80 0.43 13.98
N GLY A 66 3.53 0.52 13.59
CA GLY A 66 2.92 1.72 12.99
C GLY A 66 3.10 1.84 11.48
N SER A 67 3.74 0.87 10.82
CA SER A 67 3.82 0.85 9.36
C SER A 67 2.42 0.76 8.77
N ILE A 68 2.11 1.64 7.82
CA ILE A 68 0.88 1.59 7.05
C ILE A 68 1.03 0.51 5.99
N VAL A 69 0.10 -0.44 5.98
CA VAL A 69 0.11 -1.57 5.04
C VAL A 69 -1.08 -1.52 4.09
N CYS A 70 -0.90 -2.07 2.89
CA CYS A 70 -2.00 -2.34 1.97
C CYS A 70 -1.85 -3.69 1.27
N CYS A 71 -2.98 -4.25 0.84
CA CYS A 71 -3.04 -5.39 -0.08
C CYS A 71 -4.18 -5.18 -1.08
N TYR A 72 -4.25 -6.04 -2.09
CA TYR A 72 -5.36 -6.03 -3.05
C TYR A 72 -6.43 -7.07 -2.72
N VAL A 73 -7.68 -6.67 -2.88
CA VAL A 73 -8.89 -7.50 -2.89
C VAL A 73 -9.37 -7.60 -4.33
N PHE A 74 -9.63 -8.81 -4.81
CA PHE A 74 -10.00 -9.12 -6.20
C PHE A 74 -9.08 -8.48 -7.28
N GLY A 75 -7.83 -8.16 -6.93
CA GLY A 75 -6.80 -7.66 -7.84
C GLY A 75 -6.88 -6.16 -8.12
N VAL A 76 -7.94 -5.49 -7.69
CA VAL A 76 -8.27 -4.12 -8.12
C VAL A 76 -8.69 -3.18 -6.98
N ILE A 77 -9.08 -3.70 -5.82
CA ILE A 77 -9.50 -2.87 -4.68
C ILE A 77 -8.41 -2.92 -3.61
N GLU A 78 -7.94 -1.77 -3.13
CA GLU A 78 -7.00 -1.72 -2.03
C GLU A 78 -7.69 -1.91 -0.68
N HIS A 79 -7.04 -2.66 0.20
CA HIS A 79 -7.43 -2.76 1.60
C HIS A 79 -6.23 -2.42 2.48
N THR A 80 -6.43 -1.51 3.43
CA THR A 80 -5.36 -0.96 4.26
C THR A 80 -5.46 -1.37 5.73
N GLY A 81 -4.32 -1.38 6.40
CA GLY A 81 -4.22 -1.65 7.82
C GLY A 81 -2.97 -1.03 8.45
N ILE A 82 -2.72 -1.38 9.70
CA ILE A 82 -1.61 -0.85 10.49
C ILE A 82 -0.85 -2.01 11.11
N TRP A 83 0.44 -2.11 10.83
CA TRP A 83 1.29 -3.13 11.43
C TRP A 83 1.49 -2.85 12.92
N LEU A 84 1.34 -3.87 13.77
CA LEU A 84 1.66 -3.80 15.19
C LEU A 84 3.05 -4.38 15.44
N ALA A 85 3.18 -5.70 15.42
CA ALA A 85 4.41 -6.45 15.64
C ALA A 85 4.15 -7.93 15.30
N ASP A 86 5.20 -8.74 15.13
CA ASP A 86 5.13 -10.22 15.18
C ASP A 86 3.96 -10.86 14.41
N ASP A 87 3.94 -10.68 13.08
CA ASP A 87 2.88 -11.17 12.19
C ASP A 87 1.49 -10.55 12.44
N CYS A 88 1.35 -9.57 13.34
CA CYS A 88 0.09 -8.98 13.74
C CYS A 88 -0.09 -7.55 13.18
N LEU A 89 -1.28 -7.29 12.66
CA LEU A 89 -1.72 -5.98 12.17
C LEU A 89 -3.19 -5.73 12.49
N VAL A 90 -3.59 -4.47 12.57
CA VAL A 90 -4.99 -4.06 12.78
C VAL A 90 -5.63 -3.66 11.47
N GLU A 91 -6.85 -4.13 11.26
CA GLU A 91 -7.70 -3.71 10.14
C GLU A 91 -9.12 -3.37 10.62
N LEU A 92 -9.78 -2.49 9.88
CA LEU A 92 -11.24 -2.39 9.89
C LEU A 92 -11.80 -3.41 8.90
N HIS A 93 -12.45 -4.46 9.41
CA HIS A 93 -13.06 -5.50 8.57
C HIS A 93 -14.35 -4.99 7.92
N GLY A 94 -14.74 -5.57 6.77
CA GLY A 94 -15.98 -5.22 6.08
C GLY A 94 -17.28 -5.48 6.87
N SER A 95 -17.20 -6.18 8.00
CA SER A 95 -18.31 -6.29 8.95
C SER A 95 -18.43 -5.08 9.90
N GLY A 96 -17.51 -4.12 9.83
CA GLY A 96 -17.42 -2.99 10.75
C GLY A 96 -16.58 -3.22 11.99
N LEU A 97 -16.11 -4.44 12.24
CA LEU A 97 -15.28 -4.74 13.41
C LEU A 97 -13.82 -4.37 13.15
N ILE A 98 -13.22 -3.60 14.07
CA ILE A 98 -11.78 -3.39 14.11
C ILE A 98 -11.14 -4.58 14.83
N ARG A 99 -10.22 -5.26 14.16
CA ARG A 99 -9.63 -6.50 14.65
C ARG A 99 -8.12 -6.54 14.40
N ALA A 100 -7.41 -7.14 15.36
CA ALA A 100 -6.04 -7.59 15.16
C ALA A 100 -6.05 -8.94 14.44
N VAL A 101 -5.24 -9.09 13.41
CA VAL A 101 -5.18 -10.29 12.56
C VAL A 101 -3.75 -10.61 12.16
N SER A 102 -3.49 -11.89 11.87
CA SER A 102 -2.22 -12.31 11.28
C SER A 102 -2.09 -11.86 9.82
N VAL A 103 -0.89 -11.87 9.23
CA VAL A 103 -0.72 -11.66 7.77
C VAL A 103 -1.54 -12.66 6.97
N LYS A 104 -1.53 -13.92 7.38
CA LYS A 104 -2.33 -14.98 6.75
C LYS A 104 -3.82 -14.62 6.73
N ARG A 105 -4.35 -14.13 7.86
CA ARG A 105 -5.77 -13.75 7.98
C ARG A 105 -6.08 -12.44 7.28
N PHE A 106 -5.13 -11.50 7.24
CA PHE A 106 -5.23 -10.28 6.44
C PHE A 106 -5.25 -10.58 4.94
N LEU A 107 -4.62 -11.64 4.44
CA LEU A 107 -4.71 -11.98 3.02
C LEU A 107 -5.85 -12.97 2.71
N ALA A 108 -6.41 -13.64 3.72
CA ALA A 108 -7.45 -14.64 3.53
C ALA A 108 -8.72 -14.07 2.88
N GLY A 109 -9.23 -14.74 1.85
CA GLY A 109 -10.42 -14.31 1.11
C GLY A 109 -10.17 -13.12 0.17
N ARG A 110 -8.91 -12.73 -0.03
CA ARG A 110 -8.47 -11.68 -0.95
C ARG A 110 -7.60 -12.32 -2.02
N THR A 111 -7.67 -11.84 -3.27
CA THR A 111 -6.82 -12.37 -4.35
C THR A 111 -5.39 -11.85 -4.28
N GLY A 112 -5.14 -10.81 -3.47
CA GLY A 112 -3.80 -10.31 -3.22
C GLY A 112 -2.95 -11.36 -2.52
N SER A 113 -1.79 -11.64 -3.11
CA SER A 113 -0.79 -12.56 -2.55
C SER A 113 0.35 -11.82 -1.86
N GLN A 114 0.29 -10.49 -1.74
CA GLN A 114 1.38 -9.64 -1.27
C GLN A 114 0.82 -8.50 -0.41
N ILE A 115 1.62 -8.05 0.55
CA ILE A 115 1.39 -6.84 1.33
C ILE A 115 2.44 -5.80 0.89
N TYR A 116 2.06 -4.54 0.88
CA TYR A 116 2.94 -3.41 0.59
C TYR A 116 2.95 -2.47 1.78
N ILE A 117 4.06 -1.77 1.98
CA ILE A 117 4.27 -0.81 3.06
C ILE A 117 4.41 0.58 2.45
N ALA A 118 3.74 1.57 3.04
CA ALA A 118 3.97 2.97 2.70
C ALA A 118 5.34 3.42 3.20
N CYS A 119 6.22 3.78 2.27
CA CYS A 119 7.61 4.13 2.48
C CYS A 119 7.94 5.53 1.94
N ASN A 120 9.10 6.05 2.36
CA ASN A 120 9.78 7.15 1.69
C ASN A 120 10.65 6.66 0.52
N HIS A 121 11.30 7.60 -0.17
CA HIS A 121 12.19 7.30 -1.28
C HIS A 121 13.43 6.46 -0.89
N GLN A 122 13.81 6.36 0.38
CA GLN A 122 14.88 5.47 0.88
C GLN A 122 14.42 4.03 1.19
N HIS A 123 13.17 3.68 0.92
CA HIS A 123 12.55 2.41 1.35
C HIS A 123 12.47 2.27 2.87
N GLN A 124 12.28 3.39 3.57
CA GLN A 124 12.02 3.39 5.01
C GLN A 124 10.51 3.52 5.23
N PRO A 125 9.89 2.64 6.05
CA PRO A 125 8.49 2.76 6.41
C PRO A 125 8.17 4.13 7.00
N LEU A 126 7.00 4.67 6.63
CA LEU A 126 6.45 5.89 7.22
C LEU A 126 5.67 5.54 8.48
N ILE A 127 6.05 6.14 9.61
CA ILE A 127 5.53 5.83 10.94
C ILE A 127 5.23 7.14 11.68
N ALA A 128 4.16 7.16 12.47
CA ALA A 128 3.86 8.22 13.43
C ALA A 128 3.80 7.64 14.85
N SER A 129 4.28 8.42 15.84
CA SER A 129 4.48 7.96 17.23
C SER A 129 3.22 7.37 17.87
N ASP A 130 2.07 8.03 17.67
CA ASP A 130 0.83 7.69 18.38
C ASP A 130 -0.04 6.67 17.64
N MET A 131 0.37 6.29 16.42
CA MET A 131 -0.44 5.50 15.52
C MET A 131 -0.71 4.09 16.06
N VAL A 132 0.31 3.45 16.63
CA VAL A 132 0.20 2.13 17.25
C VAL A 132 -0.78 2.17 18.42
N SER A 133 -0.59 3.10 19.35
CA SER A 133 -1.46 3.21 20.52
C SER A 133 -2.90 3.55 20.16
N ARG A 134 -3.13 4.35 19.11
CA ARG A 134 -4.50 4.59 18.58
C ARG A 134 -5.10 3.34 17.97
N ALA A 135 -4.33 2.59 17.17
CA ALA A 135 -4.77 1.35 16.56
C ALA A 135 -5.13 0.29 17.61
N GLU A 136 -4.30 0.12 18.64
CA GLU A 136 -4.52 -0.81 19.74
C GLU A 136 -5.79 -0.49 20.53
N ARG A 137 -5.99 0.79 20.90
CA ARG A 137 -7.20 1.22 21.61
C ARG A 137 -8.48 1.01 20.78
N ALA A 138 -8.37 0.98 19.47
CA ALA A 138 -9.49 0.79 18.57
C ALA A 138 -9.88 -0.69 18.38
N ILE A 139 -9.05 -1.65 18.79
CA ILE A 139 -9.34 -3.08 18.67
C ILE A 139 -10.64 -3.40 19.42
N TYR A 140 -11.49 -4.23 18.81
CA TYR A 140 -12.83 -4.61 19.28
C TYR A 140 -13.89 -3.50 19.25
N GLN A 141 -13.54 -2.29 18.79
CA GLN A 141 -14.54 -1.28 18.50
C GLN A 141 -15.24 -1.59 17.18
N TYR A 142 -16.51 -1.20 17.12
CA TYR A 142 -17.35 -1.30 15.94
C TYR A 142 -17.45 0.05 15.24
N ARG A 143 -17.39 0.04 13.90
CA ARG A 143 -17.70 1.17 13.03
C ARG A 143 -18.66 0.69 11.96
N GLU A 144 -19.72 1.45 11.71
CA GLU A 144 -20.63 1.14 10.61
C GLU A 144 -19.87 1.27 9.28
N TYR A 145 -19.54 0.14 8.65
CA TYR A 145 -18.66 0.10 7.48
C TYR A 145 -19.39 0.53 6.22
N ASP A 146 -18.82 1.51 5.53
CA ASP A 146 -19.25 1.96 4.20
C ASP A 146 -18.00 2.10 3.33
N LEU A 147 -18.03 1.55 2.11
CA LEU A 147 -16.89 1.55 1.19
C LEU A 147 -16.40 2.97 0.84
N PHE A 148 -17.29 3.96 0.84
CA PHE A 148 -17.02 5.34 0.46
C PHE A 148 -16.87 6.28 1.66
N ASP A 149 -17.53 6.01 2.79
CA ASP A 149 -17.53 6.93 3.95
C ASP A 149 -16.82 6.39 5.21
N ASN A 150 -16.93 5.09 5.50
CA ASN A 150 -16.39 4.46 6.72
C ASN A 150 -15.58 3.21 6.35
N ASN A 151 -14.54 3.42 5.55
CA ASN A 151 -13.70 2.36 5.02
C ASN A 151 -12.39 2.21 5.80
N CYS A 152 -11.60 1.22 5.38
CA CYS A 152 -10.30 0.91 5.95
C CYS A 152 -9.28 2.07 5.86
N HIS A 153 -9.38 2.94 4.84
CA HIS A 153 -8.49 4.08 4.66
C HIS A 153 -8.75 5.18 5.68
N ARG A 154 -10.03 5.46 5.95
CA ARG A 154 -10.44 6.39 7.01
C ARG A 154 -9.92 5.94 8.37
N PHE A 155 -10.04 4.65 8.69
CA PHE A 155 -9.51 4.10 9.94
C PHE A 155 -8.00 4.28 10.07
N VAL A 156 -7.23 3.97 9.02
CA VAL A 156 -5.77 4.18 9.01
C VAL A 156 -5.41 5.65 9.22
N TRP A 157 -6.12 6.55 8.51
CA TRP A 157 -5.89 7.98 8.62
C TRP A 157 -6.20 8.51 10.03
N SER A 158 -7.32 8.10 10.64
CA SER A 158 -7.67 8.55 11.99
C SER A 158 -6.72 8.03 13.07
N CYS A 159 -6.15 6.84 12.89
CA CYS A 159 -5.06 6.37 13.75
C CYS A 159 -3.78 7.21 13.58
N LEU A 160 -3.48 7.63 12.35
CA LEU A 160 -2.30 8.45 12.06
C LEU A 160 -2.42 9.86 12.69
N CYS A 161 -3.46 10.62 12.32
CA CYS A 161 -3.58 12.03 12.70
C CYS A 161 -4.40 12.26 13.99
N GLY A 162 -5.21 11.30 14.42
CA GLY A 162 -6.12 11.45 15.56
C GLY A 162 -7.48 12.06 15.23
N GLU A 163 -7.78 12.34 13.96
CA GLU A 163 -9.03 12.98 13.53
C GLU A 163 -9.89 12.03 12.69
N GLU A 164 -11.20 12.07 12.93
CA GLU A 164 -12.18 11.32 12.15
C GLU A 164 -12.67 12.16 10.96
N VAL A 165 -11.96 12.06 9.83
CA VAL A 165 -12.34 12.71 8.58
C VAL A 165 -12.60 11.68 7.48
N ALA A 166 -13.51 12.00 6.57
CA ALA A 166 -13.80 11.14 5.43
C ALA A 166 -12.55 10.93 4.54
N ILE A 167 -12.38 9.70 4.07
CA ILE A 167 -11.37 9.30 3.08
C ILE A 167 -12.08 8.41 2.06
N LYS A 168 -12.33 8.91 0.86
CA LYS A 168 -13.20 8.26 -0.12
C LYS A 168 -12.48 7.26 -1.00
N SER A 169 -11.16 7.32 -1.05
CA SER A 169 -10.36 6.46 -1.94
C SER A 169 -8.93 6.27 -1.45
N PHE A 170 -8.27 5.25 -1.99
CA PHE A 170 -6.85 5.02 -1.77
C PHE A 170 -5.98 6.19 -2.27
N ASN A 171 -6.37 6.84 -3.37
CA ASN A 171 -5.68 8.03 -3.87
C ASN A 171 -5.79 9.22 -2.91
N GLU A 172 -6.96 9.44 -2.31
CA GLU A 172 -7.15 10.47 -1.29
C GLU A 172 -6.33 10.17 -0.03
N LEU A 173 -6.27 8.90 0.40
CA LEU A 173 -5.37 8.49 1.48
C LEU A 173 -3.93 8.89 1.15
N ASN A 174 -3.42 8.54 -0.03
CA ASN A 174 -2.06 8.87 -0.45
C ASN A 174 -1.79 10.39 -0.48
N GLN A 175 -2.76 11.20 -0.91
CA GLN A 175 -2.65 12.66 -0.87
C GLN A 175 -2.48 13.19 0.55
N LYS A 176 -3.28 12.69 1.49
CA LYS A 176 -3.20 13.09 2.89
C LYS A 176 -1.93 12.59 3.56
N LEU A 177 -1.51 11.36 3.28
CA LEU A 177 -0.23 10.81 3.74
C LEU A 177 0.94 11.68 3.24
N ALA A 178 0.96 12.04 1.96
CA ALA A 178 2.01 12.88 1.41
C ALA A 178 2.04 14.28 2.05
N GLY A 179 0.87 14.86 2.32
CA GLY A 179 0.75 16.12 3.06
C GLY A 179 1.26 16.01 4.50
N TYR A 180 0.90 14.94 5.21
CA TYR A 180 1.31 14.69 6.59
C TYR A 180 2.83 14.48 6.71
N PHE A 181 3.40 13.62 5.87
CA PHE A 181 4.82 13.28 5.89
C PHE A 181 5.70 14.25 5.06
N LYS A 182 5.09 15.21 4.35
CA LYS A 182 5.75 16.21 3.48
C LYS A 182 6.66 15.61 2.41
N GLN A 183 6.27 14.46 1.86
CA GLN A 183 7.02 13.72 0.84
C GLN A 183 6.11 12.78 0.04
N GLY A 184 6.58 12.32 -1.13
CA GLY A 184 5.85 11.34 -1.94
C GLY A 184 5.77 9.97 -1.26
N ILE A 185 4.70 9.22 -1.56
CA ILE A 185 4.44 7.89 -1.01
C ILE A 185 4.89 6.81 -1.98
N TYR A 186 5.61 5.82 -1.44
CA TYR A 186 6.14 4.68 -2.16
C TYR A 186 5.60 3.40 -1.54
N TRP A 187 4.81 2.62 -2.27
CA TRP A 187 4.31 1.34 -1.80
C TRP A 187 5.28 0.21 -2.15
N ASP A 188 6.22 -0.06 -1.24
CA ASP A 188 7.22 -1.09 -1.41
C ASP A 188 6.71 -2.46 -0.91
N GLU A 189 7.08 -3.54 -1.58
CA GLU A 189 6.67 -4.90 -1.20
C GLU A 189 7.20 -5.26 0.20
N MET A 190 6.32 -5.78 1.05
CA MET A 190 6.68 -6.24 2.38
C MET A 190 7.54 -7.50 2.30
N ARG A 191 8.69 -7.49 2.99
CA ARG A 191 9.49 -8.69 3.21
C ARG A 191 8.71 -9.65 4.09
N ARG A 192 8.40 -10.82 3.56
CA ARG A 192 7.89 -11.93 4.38
C ARG A 192 9.04 -12.49 5.20
N VAL A 193 8.83 -12.65 6.49
CA VAL A 193 9.66 -13.55 7.28
C VAL A 193 9.30 -14.97 6.82
N PRO A 194 10.27 -15.81 6.43
CA PRO A 194 9.99 -17.21 6.11
C PRO A 194 9.28 -17.84 7.31
N GLU A 195 8.21 -18.60 7.09
CA GLU A 195 7.69 -19.49 8.14
C GLU A 195 8.87 -20.41 8.51
N GLU A 196 9.41 -20.25 9.72
CA GLU A 196 10.31 -21.24 10.28
C GLU A 196 9.57 -22.57 10.20
N ILE A 197 10.18 -23.54 9.52
CA ILE A 197 9.71 -24.92 9.50
C ILE A 197 9.71 -25.34 10.97
N LYS A 198 8.54 -25.30 11.61
CA LYS A 198 8.34 -25.93 12.91
C LYS A 198 8.57 -27.42 12.69
N MET A 199 9.78 -27.88 13.00
CA MET A 199 10.10 -29.29 13.19
C MET A 199 9.33 -29.85 14.39
#